data_AF-Q1YVN3-F1
#
_entry.id   AF-Q1YVN3-F1
#
_cell.length_a   1.000
_cell.length_b   1.000
_cell.length_c   1.000
_cell.angle_alpha   90.00
_cell.angle_beta   90.00
_cell.angle_gamma   90.00
#
_symmetry.space_group_name_H-M   'P 1'
#
loop_
_entity.id
_entity.type
_entity.pdbx_description
1 polymer ?
#
loop_
_entity_poly.entity_id
_entity_poly.type
_entity_poly.pdbx_seq_one_letter_code
_entity_poly.pdbx_strand_id
1 'polypeptide(L)' 'MRRVNILPDVRTLKLLADELGVPLSYFFCEDETSAEIACLVAQMTEREKKELILSLIQTKT' A
#
# COMPACT_ATOMS: atom_id res chain seq x y z
N MET A 1 3.72 -28.70 19.13
CA MET A 1 3.72 -28.20 17.73
C MET A 1 3.96 -26.70 17.77
N ARG A 2 5.14 -26.20 17.37
CA ARG A 2 5.39 -24.74 17.32
C ARG A 2 4.68 -24.22 16.07
N ARG A 3 3.70 -23.31 16.24
CA ARG A 3 3.21 -22.51 15.11
C ARG A 3 4.37 -21.63 14.68
N VAL A 4 4.96 -21.92 13.53
CA VAL A 4 5.86 -20.99 12.87
C VAL A 4 4.97 -19.89 12.32
N ASN A 5 4.96 -18.73 12.98
CA ASN A 5 4.37 -17.53 12.40
C ASN A 5 5.36 -17.04 11.32
N ILE A 6 5.11 -17.41 10.06
CA ILE A 6 5.97 -17.04 8.92
C ILE A 6 5.79 -15.54 8.59
N LEU A 7 4.75 -14.89 9.13
CA LEU A 7 4.54 -13.47 8.91
C LEU A 7 5.61 -12.64 9.63
N PRO A 8 6.42 -11.86 8.89
CA PRO A 8 7.35 -10.93 9.50
C PRO A 8 6.59 -9.92 10.37
N ASP A 9 7.22 -9.44 11.45
CA ASP A 9 6.62 -8.36 12.22
C ASP A 9 6.57 -7.07 11.40
N VAL A 10 5.72 -6.12 11.82
CA VAL A 10 5.51 -4.85 11.10
C VAL A 10 6.82 -4.08 10.93
N ARG A 11 7.75 -4.18 11.89
CA ARG A 11 9.07 -3.53 11.80
C ARG A 11 9.91 -4.12 10.68
N THR A 12 9.92 -5.44 10.56
CA THR A 12 10.62 -6.16 9.49
C THR A 12 10.00 -5.82 8.14
N LEU A 13 8.67 -5.83 8.03
CA LEU A 13 7.97 -5.40 6.80
C LEU A 13 8.29 -3.96 6.44
N LYS A 14 8.41 -3.06 7.42
CA LYS A 14 8.76 -1.66 7.18
C LYS A 14 10.18 -1.52 6.62
N LEU A 15 11.16 -2.25 7.16
CA LEU A 15 12.52 -2.27 6.62
C LEU A 15 12.55 -2.79 5.18
N LEU A 16 11.78 -3.85 4.88
CA LEU A 16 11.65 -4.36 3.52
C LEU A 16 10.97 -3.35 2.59
N ALA A 17 9.93 -2.65 3.06
CA ALA A 17 9.25 -1.61 2.31
C ALA A 17 10.22 -0.48 1.93
N ASP A 18 11.03 -0.05 2.89
CA ASP A 18 12.01 1.02 2.70
C ASP A 18 13.14 0.58 1.74
N GLU A 19 13.62 -0.65 1.84
CA GLU A 19 14.63 -1.21 0.92
C GLU A 19 14.10 -1.37 -0.51
N LEU A 20 12.84 -1.75 -0.67
CA LEU A 20 12.20 -1.93 -1.99
C LEU A 20 11.63 -0.62 -2.56
N GLY A 21 11.61 0.47 -1.80
CA GLY A 21 11.04 1.75 -2.22
C GLY A 21 9.51 1.73 -2.40
N VAL A 22 8.81 0.85 -1.70
CA VAL A 22 7.34 0.67 -1.78
C VAL A 22 6.66 1.06 -0.46
N PRO A 23 5.39 1.47 -0.46
CA PRO A 23 4.67 1.70 0.79
C PRO A 23 4.43 0.39 1.54
N LEU A 24 4.36 0.45 2.87
CA LEU A 24 4.06 -0.72 3.71
C LEU A 24 2.74 -1.41 3.32
N SER A 25 1.75 -0.65 2.83
CA SER A 25 0.47 -1.17 2.35
C SER A 25 0.61 -2.15 1.17
N TYR A 26 1.70 -2.08 0.39
CA TYR A 26 1.99 -2.97 -0.72
C TYR A 26 1.97 -4.45 -0.33
N PHE A 27 2.52 -4.80 0.85
CA PHE A 27 2.57 -6.19 1.34
C PHE A 27 1.21 -6.77 1.73
N PHE A 28 0.17 -5.95 1.79
CA PHE A 28 -1.18 -6.36 2.17
C PHE A 28 -2.16 -6.35 1.00
N CYS A 29 -1.70 -6.02 -0.21
CA CYS A 29 -2.52 -6.07 -1.42
C CYS A 29 -2.70 -7.51 -1.88
N GLU A 30 -3.94 -7.88 -2.23
CA GLU A 30 -4.28 -9.25 -2.69
C GLU A 30 -3.95 -9.48 -4.16
N ASP A 31 -3.91 -8.41 -4.97
CA ASP A 31 -3.66 -8.44 -6.40
C ASP A 31 -2.67 -7.36 -6.85
N GLU A 32 -2.08 -7.56 -8.03
CA GLU A 32 -1.07 -6.67 -8.61
C GLU A 32 -1.60 -5.26 -8.88
N THR A 33 -2.88 -5.12 -9.27
CA THR A 33 -3.48 -3.81 -9.57
C THR A 33 -3.58 -2.98 -8.29
N SER A 34 -4.04 -3.59 -7.19
CA SER A 34 -4.08 -2.94 -5.88
C SER A 34 -2.69 -2.53 -5.39
N ALA A 35 -1.69 -3.36 -5.63
CA ALA A 35 -0.30 -3.10 -5.26
C ALA A 35 0.30 -1.92 -6.05
N GLU A 36 0.04 -1.87 -7.35
CA GLU A 36 0.46 -0.76 -8.22
C GLU A 36 -0.21 0.56 -7.81
N ILE A 37 -1.52 0.54 -7.54
CA ILE A 37 -2.25 1.70 -7.03
C ILE A 37 -1.64 2.20 -5.72
N ALA A 38 -1.31 1.30 -4.79
CA ALA A 38 -0.69 1.66 -3.52
C ALA A 38 0.64 2.40 -3.76
N CYS A 39 1.49 1.90 -4.66
CA CYS A 39 2.75 2.54 -5.03
C CYS A 39 2.55 3.93 -5.64
N LEU A 40 1.61 4.09 -6.57
CA LEU A 40 1.31 5.37 -7.21
C LEU A 40 0.80 6.39 -6.19
N VAL A 41 -0.16 5.99 -5.35
CA VAL A 41 -0.75 6.85 -4.32
C VAL A 41 0.30 7.27 -3.28
N ALA A 42 1.25 6.41 -2.94
CA ALA A 42 2.32 6.74 -2.00
C ALA A 42 3.24 7.87 -2.50
N GLN A 43 3.37 8.04 -3.81
CA GLN A 43 4.19 9.09 -4.43
C GLN A 43 3.45 10.42 -4.59
N MET A 44 2.12 10.43 -4.47
CA MET A 44 1.30 11.63 -4.60
C MET A 44 1.40 12.54 -3.38
N THR A 45 1.29 13.84 -3.62
CA THR A 45 1.09 14.85 -2.58
C THR A 45 -0.29 14.71 -1.93
N GLU A 46 -0.43 15.25 -0.72
CA GLU A 46 -1.72 15.26 -0.02
C GLU A 46 -2.83 15.99 -0.79
N ARG A 47 -2.48 16.95 -1.65
CA ARG A 47 -3.45 17.63 -2.52
C ARG A 47 -3.94 16.68 -3.62
N GLU A 48 -3.02 16.05 -4.34
CA GLU A 48 -3.36 15.14 -5.44
C GLU A 48 -4.19 13.93 -4.93
N LYS A 49 -3.85 13.39 -3.75
CA LYS A 49 -4.65 12.33 -3.11
C LYS A 49 -6.09 12.77 -2.86
N LYS A 50 -6.30 13.99 -2.36
CA LYS A 50 -7.64 14.55 -2.13
C LYS A 50 -8.40 14.74 -3.45
N GLU A 51 -7.74 15.23 -4.49
CA GLU A 51 -8.32 15.38 -5.82
C GLU A 51 -8.76 14.01 -6.40
N LEU A 52 -7.93 12.98 -6.25
CA LEU A 52 -8.26 11.60 -6.64
C LEU A 52 -9.45 11.03 -5.85
N ILE A 53 -9.50 11.25 -4.54
CA ILE A 53 -10.64 10.81 -3.72
C ILE A 53 -11.94 11.47 -4.22
N LEU A 54 -11.89 12.77 -4.51
CA LEU A 54 -13.05 13.50 -5.04
C LEU A 54 -13.49 12.97 -6.41
N SER A 55 -12.56 12.62 -7.31
CA SER A 55 -12.91 12.08 -8.62
C SER A 55 -13.55 10.68 -8.50
N LEU A 56 -13.02 9.82 -7.64
CA LEU A 56 -13.56 8.46 -7.43
C LEU A 56 -14.94 8.47 -6.78
N ILE A 57 -15.20 9.40 -5.86
CA ILE A 57 -16.54 9.57 -5.25
C ILE A 57 -17.56 10.00 -6.30
N GLN A 58 -17.20 10.92 -7.19
CA GLN A 58 -18.10 11.42 -8.24
C GLN A 58 -18.43 10.35 -9.28
N THR A 59 -17.49 9.46 -9.58
CA THR A 59 -17.65 8.41 -10.61
C THR A 59 -18.48 7.21 -10.11
N LYS A 60 -18.81 7.13 -8.82
CA LYS A 60 -19.63 6.05 -8.23
C LYS A 60 -21.15 6.27 -8.33
N THR A 61 -21.59 7.19 -9.20
CA THR A 61 -23.02 7.46 -9.48
C THR A 61 -23.36 6.97 -10.87
#